data_AF-A0A7V9ZVE0-F1
#
_entry.id   AF-A0A7V9ZVE0-F1
#
_cell.length_a   1.000
_cell.length_b   1.000
_cell.length_c   1.000
_cell.angle_alpha   90.00
_cell.angle_beta   90.00
_cell.angle_gamma   90.00
#
_symmetry.space_group_name_H-M   'P 1'
#
loop_
_entity.id
_entity.type
_entity.pdbx_description
1 polymer ?
#
loop_
_entity_poly.entity_id
_entity_poly.type
_entity_poly.pdbx_seq_one_letter_code
_entity_poly.pdbx_strand_id
1 'polypeptide(L)'
;MTARARILGLVALVSAAAVAVVGVAVVSAGDGSDESAAEAKPRPGRPPLSLSLGFRADAEARDLRRGAELYAAGDQHAAGALFARHDSLESKVGLALAGWPGGYDRLEQLAKLYPESGLVQLHLGLARLWADRGDPVAAWQAVGEAAPDTPYAVLAGNLLFPNLPRGLPTFVPSFSAPREITRLAPARQLAALRVRAERGGVREHLLYGVGLQRVGRPVSARKA
;
A
#
# COMPACT_ATOMS: atom_id res chain seq x y z
N MET A 1 -1.88 -41.94 3.82
CA MET A 1 -1.32 -40.59 3.59
C MET A 1 -0.84 -40.01 4.91
N THR A 2 0.45 -39.75 5.03
CA THR A 2 1.10 -39.29 6.28
C THR A 2 0.83 -37.81 6.53
N ALA A 3 0.81 -37.39 7.81
CA ALA A 3 0.50 -36.02 8.22
C ALA A 3 1.36 -34.95 7.51
N ARG A 4 2.60 -35.29 7.14
CA ARG A 4 3.52 -34.43 6.38
C ARG A 4 3.04 -34.13 4.96
N ALA A 5 2.38 -35.07 4.29
CA ALA A 5 1.82 -34.85 2.94
C ALA A 5 0.59 -33.92 2.97
N ARG A 6 -0.21 -33.98 4.05
CA ARG A 6 -1.34 -33.05 4.25
C ARG A 6 -0.89 -31.63 4.55
N ILE A 7 0.20 -31.47 5.31
CA ILE A 7 0.79 -30.15 5.61
C ILE A 7 1.41 -29.52 4.36
N LEU A 8 2.15 -30.30 3.55
CA LEU A 8 2.69 -29.80 2.28
C LEU A 8 1.58 -29.43 1.27
N GLY A 9 0.48 -30.20 1.22
CA GLY A 9 -0.67 -29.87 0.39
C GLY A 9 -1.41 -28.59 0.82
N LEU A 10 -1.48 -28.32 2.13
CA LEU A 10 -2.09 -27.10 2.67
C LEU A 10 -1.20 -25.85 2.48
N VAL A 11 0.13 -25.99 2.54
CA VAL A 11 1.07 -24.89 2.26
C VAL A 11 1.07 -24.52 0.77
N ALA A 12 0.88 -25.50 -0.13
CA ALA A 12 0.77 -25.22 -1.56
C ALA A 12 -0.53 -24.49 -1.95
N LEU A 13 -1.61 -24.65 -1.19
CA LEU A 13 -2.92 -24.08 -1.52
C LEU A 13 -3.16 -22.66 -0.95
N VAL A 14 -2.31 -22.18 -0.04
CA VAL A 14 -2.40 -20.81 0.55
C VAL A 14 -1.50 -19.79 -0.15
N SER A 15 -0.64 -20.21 -1.08
CA SER A 15 0.30 -19.32 -1.78
C SER A 15 -0.27 -18.61 -3.02
N ALA A 16 -1.56 -18.74 -3.32
CA ALA A 16 -2.17 -18.18 -4.54
C ALA A 16 -2.80 -16.78 -4.37
N ALA A 17 -2.57 -16.10 -3.25
CA ALA A 17 -3.09 -14.74 -3.05
C ALA A 17 -2.05 -13.86 -2.36
N ALA A 18 -1.12 -13.29 -3.12
CA ALA A 18 -0.66 -11.91 -2.96
C ALA A 18 0.47 -11.57 -3.94
N VAL A 19 0.26 -10.44 -4.63
CA VAL A 19 1.22 -9.63 -5.38
C VAL A 19 1.69 -10.21 -6.71
N ALA A 20 1.11 -9.70 -7.80
CA ALA A 20 1.79 -9.60 -9.07
C ALA A 20 3.05 -8.76 -8.86
N VAL A 21 4.20 -9.42 -8.68
CA VAL A 21 5.50 -8.76 -8.56
C VAL A 21 5.92 -8.35 -9.97
N VAL A 22 5.63 -7.10 -10.34
CA VAL A 22 6.35 -6.47 -11.43
C VAL A 22 7.77 -6.24 -10.93
N GLY A 23 8.73 -6.97 -11.49
CA GLY A 23 10.15 -6.77 -11.26
C GLY A 23 10.56 -5.40 -11.79
N VAL A 24 10.70 -4.42 -10.90
CA VAL A 24 11.29 -3.13 -11.24
C VAL A 24 12.80 -3.29 -11.15
N ALA A 25 13.46 -3.41 -12.30
CA ALA A 25 14.90 -3.22 -12.39
C ALA A 25 15.18 -1.71 -12.28
N VAL A 26 15.75 -1.28 -11.16
CA VAL A 26 16.30 0.08 -11.02
C VAL A 26 17.78 -0.02 -11.37
N VAL A 27 18.17 0.59 -12.49
CA VAL A 27 19.58 0.75 -12.86
C VAL A 27 20.19 1.80 -11.92
N SER A 28 21.24 1.41 -11.19
CA SER A 28 22.08 2.32 -10.43
C SER A 28 22.82 3.25 -11.38
N ALA A 29 22.61 4.55 -11.27
CA ALA A 29 23.50 5.55 -11.83
C ALA A 29 24.76 5.59 -10.95
N GLY A 30 25.86 5.05 -11.48
CA GLY A 30 27.20 5.25 -10.93
C GLY A 30 27.76 6.58 -11.42
N ASP A 31 28.49 7.25 -10.54
CA ASP A 31 29.17 8.53 -10.77
C ASP A 31 29.99 8.56 -12.07
N GLY A 32 29.91 9.69 -12.78
CA GLY A 32 30.98 10.14 -13.65
C GLY A 32 30.55 10.75 -14.99
N SER A 33 30.88 12.04 -15.14
CA SER A 33 31.05 12.82 -16.38
C SER A 33 29.82 13.26 -17.17
N ASP A 34 29.82 14.58 -17.44
CA ASP A 34 29.05 15.35 -18.42
C ASP A 34 28.35 14.54 -19.53
N GLU A 35 27.04 14.32 -19.38
CA GLU A 35 26.15 13.99 -20.49
C GLU A 35 25.06 15.06 -20.58
N SER A 36 25.03 15.70 -21.75
CA SER A 36 23.95 16.55 -22.26
C SER A 36 22.60 16.01 -21.81
N ALA A 37 21.77 16.87 -21.20
CA ALA A 37 20.47 16.55 -20.65
C ALA A 37 19.65 15.70 -21.63
N ALA A 38 19.71 14.38 -21.44
CA ALA A 38 18.96 13.44 -22.23
C ALA A 38 17.50 13.79 -22.05
N GLU A 39 16.81 14.05 -23.17
CA GLU A 39 15.42 14.44 -23.19
C GLU A 39 14.61 13.43 -22.36
N ALA A 40 13.99 13.91 -21.29
CA ALA A 40 13.25 13.12 -20.34
C ALA A 40 12.19 12.28 -21.07
N LYS A 41 12.33 10.94 -21.05
CA LYS A 41 11.44 10.03 -21.78
C LYS A 41 10.47 9.38 -20.79
N PRO A 42 9.14 9.57 -20.98
CA PRO A 42 8.15 8.88 -20.19
C PRO A 42 8.35 7.37 -20.21
N ARG A 43 8.16 6.74 -19.06
CA ARG A 43 8.24 5.28 -18.94
C ARG A 43 7.06 4.64 -19.65
N PRO A 44 7.27 3.48 -20.30
CA PRO A 44 6.21 2.78 -20.98
C PRO A 44 5.12 2.31 -19.99
N GLY A 45 3.89 2.25 -20.49
CA GLY A 45 2.72 1.82 -19.71
C GLY A 45 2.20 2.91 -18.78
N ARG A 46 1.81 2.51 -17.57
CA ARG A 46 1.13 3.38 -16.61
C ARG A 46 1.60 3.13 -15.18
N PRO A 47 1.52 4.14 -14.29
CA PRO A 47 1.91 3.98 -12.90
C PRO A 47 1.05 2.91 -12.20
N PRO A 48 1.58 2.12 -11.26
CA PRO A 48 0.76 1.20 -10.47
C PRO A 48 -0.21 1.96 -9.55
N LEU A 49 -1.38 1.36 -9.29
CA LEU A 49 -2.39 1.86 -8.35
C LEU A 49 -2.45 0.94 -7.13
N SER A 50 -2.38 1.51 -5.93
CA SER A 50 -2.50 0.78 -4.68
C SER A 50 -3.48 1.47 -3.72
N LEU A 51 -4.59 0.81 -3.41
CA LEU A 51 -5.61 1.34 -2.51
C LEU A 51 -5.65 0.54 -1.20
N SER A 52 -5.35 1.20 -0.08
CA SER A 52 -5.44 0.59 1.24
C SER A 52 -6.83 0.80 1.86
N LEU A 53 -7.74 -0.14 1.62
CA LEU A 53 -9.13 -0.08 2.12
C LEU A 53 -9.34 -0.76 3.48
N GLY A 54 -8.29 -1.38 4.04
CA GLY A 54 -8.38 -2.16 5.27
C GLY A 54 -9.50 -3.21 5.22
N PHE A 55 -10.35 -3.22 6.25
CA PHE A 55 -11.49 -4.14 6.37
C PHE A 55 -12.81 -3.60 5.82
N ARG A 56 -12.80 -2.46 5.11
CA ARG A 56 -14.02 -1.89 4.54
C ARG A 56 -14.69 -2.86 3.58
N ALA A 57 -15.97 -3.11 3.77
CA ALA A 57 -16.77 -4.02 2.93
C ALA A 57 -18.02 -3.36 2.35
N ASP A 58 -18.15 -2.04 2.52
CA ASP A 58 -19.22 -1.23 1.93
C ASP A 58 -19.18 -1.24 0.38
N ALA A 59 -20.24 -0.72 -0.24
CA ALA A 59 -20.41 -0.74 -1.69
C ALA A 59 -19.27 -0.04 -2.43
N GLU A 60 -18.87 1.14 -1.95
CA GLU A 60 -17.72 1.88 -2.48
C GLU A 60 -16.44 1.06 -2.37
N ALA A 61 -16.15 0.45 -1.22
CA ALA A 61 -14.95 -0.37 -1.06
C ALA A 61 -14.93 -1.62 -1.97
N ARG A 62 -16.09 -2.14 -2.41
CA ARG A 62 -16.15 -3.21 -3.41
C ARG A 62 -15.85 -2.68 -4.81
N ASP A 63 -16.45 -1.55 -5.17
CA ASP A 63 -16.22 -0.88 -6.45
C ASP A 63 -14.76 -0.45 -6.60
N LEU A 64 -14.15 0.09 -5.54
CA LEU A 64 -12.73 0.48 -5.51
C LEU A 64 -11.79 -0.70 -5.74
N ARG A 65 -12.04 -1.86 -5.11
CA ARG A 65 -11.25 -3.08 -5.35
C ARG A 65 -11.39 -3.53 -6.79
N ARG A 66 -12.63 -3.59 -7.29
CA ARG A 66 -12.89 -4.02 -8.65
C ARG A 66 -12.28 -3.06 -9.69
N GLY A 67 -12.34 -1.76 -9.44
CA GLY A 67 -11.69 -0.75 -10.26
C GLY A 67 -10.18 -0.91 -10.28
N ALA A 68 -9.56 -1.17 -9.12
CA ALA A 68 -8.13 -1.43 -9.04
C ALA A 68 -7.70 -2.72 -9.78
N GLU A 69 -8.50 -3.78 -9.71
CA GLU A 69 -8.28 -5.01 -10.48
C GLU A 69 -8.34 -4.77 -12.00
N LEU A 70 -9.38 -4.05 -12.47
CA LEU A 70 -9.53 -3.70 -13.88
C LEU A 70 -8.38 -2.82 -14.36
N TYR A 71 -7.97 -1.85 -13.54
CA TYR A 71 -6.81 -1.01 -13.79
C TYR A 71 -5.51 -1.83 -13.86
N ALA A 72 -5.32 -2.82 -13.00
CA ALA A 72 -4.16 -3.71 -13.09
C ALA A 72 -4.19 -4.56 -14.38
N ALA A 73 -5.39 -4.99 -14.80
CA ALA A 73 -5.57 -5.88 -15.94
C ALA A 73 -5.38 -5.23 -17.32
N GLY A 74 -5.50 -3.91 -17.45
CA GLY A 74 -5.51 -3.28 -18.78
C GLY A 74 -6.61 -2.25 -18.96
N ASP A 75 -7.75 -2.48 -18.30
CA ASP A 75 -9.02 -1.88 -18.66
C ASP A 75 -9.25 -0.55 -17.94
N GLN A 76 -8.58 0.49 -18.44
CA GLN A 76 -8.67 1.86 -17.92
C GLN A 76 -10.09 2.42 -18.01
N HIS A 77 -10.83 2.09 -19.06
CA HIS A 77 -12.18 2.61 -19.26
C HIS A 77 -13.16 2.05 -18.22
N ALA A 78 -13.18 0.72 -18.03
CA ALA A 78 -14.04 0.11 -17.02
C ALA A 78 -13.61 0.49 -15.60
N ALA A 79 -12.30 0.57 -15.33
CA ALA A 79 -11.79 1.05 -14.04
C ALA A 79 -12.24 2.49 -13.74
N GLY A 80 -12.06 3.40 -14.71
CA GLY A 80 -12.50 4.79 -14.60
C GLY A 80 -14.00 4.92 -14.34
N ALA A 81 -14.82 4.11 -15.00
CA ALA A 81 -16.27 4.09 -14.80
C ALA A 81 -16.70 3.66 -13.39
N LEU A 82 -15.92 2.82 -12.70
CA LEU A 82 -16.16 2.48 -11.29
C LEU A 82 -15.70 3.59 -10.35
N PHE A 83 -14.51 4.15 -10.58
CA PHE A 83 -13.98 5.23 -9.76
C PHE A 83 -14.84 6.50 -9.85
N ALA A 84 -15.40 6.82 -11.03
CA ALA A 84 -16.25 7.98 -11.22
C ALA A 84 -17.58 7.97 -10.44
N ARG A 85 -17.96 6.84 -9.84
CA ARG A 85 -19.22 6.71 -9.08
C ARG A 85 -19.15 7.31 -7.68
N HIS A 86 -17.96 7.59 -7.19
CA HIS A 86 -17.71 7.89 -5.80
C HIS A 86 -16.81 9.13 -5.64
N ASP A 87 -17.02 9.88 -4.56
CA ASP A 87 -16.32 11.15 -4.32
C ASP A 87 -15.13 11.05 -3.34
N SER A 88 -14.83 9.84 -2.85
CA SER A 88 -13.67 9.61 -1.99
C SER A 88 -12.35 9.97 -2.65
N LEU A 89 -11.33 10.18 -1.81
CA LEU A 89 -9.99 10.49 -2.29
C LEU A 89 -9.39 9.30 -3.06
N GLU A 90 -9.64 8.08 -2.61
CA GLU A 90 -9.30 6.83 -3.30
C GLU A 90 -9.87 6.80 -4.72
N SER A 91 -11.14 7.18 -4.88
CA SER A 91 -11.83 7.23 -6.16
C SER A 91 -11.25 8.32 -7.07
N LYS A 92 -10.98 9.50 -6.53
CA LYS A 92 -10.35 10.61 -7.27
C LYS A 92 -8.95 10.26 -7.77
N VAL A 93 -8.13 9.60 -6.94
CA VAL A 93 -6.80 9.11 -7.32
C VAL A 93 -6.90 8.00 -8.36
N GLY A 94 -7.79 7.02 -8.14
CA GLY A 94 -8.03 5.93 -9.08
C GLY A 94 -8.49 6.42 -10.45
N LEU A 95 -9.42 7.38 -10.49
CA LEU A 95 -9.91 8.00 -11.72
C LEU A 95 -8.80 8.73 -12.47
N ALA A 96 -7.96 9.49 -11.76
CA ALA A 96 -6.84 10.18 -12.38
C ALA A 96 -5.85 9.19 -13.01
N LEU A 97 -5.49 8.11 -12.31
CA LEU A 97 -4.61 7.08 -12.88
C LEU A 97 -5.26 6.30 -14.03
N ALA A 98 -6.55 6.01 -13.96
CA ALA A 98 -7.28 5.39 -15.06
C ALA A 98 -7.23 6.26 -16.33
N GLY A 99 -7.23 7.58 -16.19
CA GLY A 99 -7.06 8.54 -17.29
C GLY A 99 -5.61 8.75 -17.77
N TRP A 100 -4.63 7.94 -17.33
CA TRP A 100 -3.23 8.09 -17.72
C TRP A 100 -3.02 8.06 -19.25
N PRO A 101 -2.21 8.96 -19.84
CA PRO A 101 -1.39 9.99 -19.18
C PRO A 101 -2.12 11.32 -18.86
N GLY A 102 -3.32 11.54 -19.40
CA GLY A 102 -4.06 12.80 -19.23
C GLY A 102 -4.47 13.14 -17.79
N GLY A 103 -4.49 12.16 -16.89
CA GLY A 103 -4.78 12.38 -15.47
C GLY A 103 -3.62 12.91 -14.60
N TYR A 104 -2.44 13.16 -15.18
CA TYR A 104 -1.28 13.68 -14.44
C TYR A 104 -1.60 15.01 -13.73
N ASP A 105 -2.12 16.00 -14.46
CA ASP A 105 -2.43 17.33 -13.89
C ASP A 105 -3.46 17.24 -12.77
N ARG A 106 -4.39 16.28 -12.85
CA ARG A 106 -5.37 16.03 -11.80
C ARG A 106 -4.72 15.48 -10.53
N LEU A 107 -3.71 14.60 -10.64
CA LEU A 107 -2.94 14.15 -9.48
C LEU A 107 -2.14 15.28 -8.85
N GLU A 108 -1.52 16.16 -9.65
CA GLU A 108 -0.84 17.34 -9.11
C GLU A 108 -1.80 18.27 -8.37
N GLN A 109 -3.00 18.48 -8.92
CA GLN A 109 -4.04 19.26 -8.25
C GLN A 109 -4.46 18.61 -6.92
N LEU A 110 -4.67 17.30 -6.90
CA LEU A 110 -4.99 16.57 -5.66
C LEU A 110 -3.88 16.72 -4.62
N ALA A 111 -2.62 16.70 -5.03
CA ALA A 111 -1.49 16.87 -4.10
C ALA A 111 -1.40 18.28 -3.52
N LYS A 112 -1.79 19.30 -4.29
CA LYS A 112 -1.92 20.68 -3.77
C LYS A 112 -3.07 20.79 -2.76
N LEU A 113 -4.18 20.09 -2.99
CA LEU A 113 -5.36 20.11 -2.12
C LEU A 113 -5.21 19.26 -0.86
N TYR A 114 -4.44 18.17 -0.95
CA TYR A 114 -4.27 17.19 0.12
C TYR A 114 -2.77 16.90 0.36
N PRO A 115 -1.98 17.91 0.76
CA PRO A 115 -0.53 17.78 0.84
C PRO A 115 -0.07 16.71 1.84
N GLU A 116 -0.83 16.50 2.91
CA GLU A 116 -0.53 15.53 3.97
C GLU A 116 -1.07 14.12 3.68
N SER A 117 -1.77 13.91 2.56
CA SER A 117 -2.32 12.60 2.23
C SER A 117 -1.24 11.67 1.68
N GLY A 118 -0.85 10.68 2.48
CA GLY A 118 0.10 9.65 2.05
C GLY A 118 -0.37 8.88 0.81
N LEU A 119 -1.68 8.69 0.63
CA LEU A 119 -2.27 8.12 -0.59
C LEU A 119 -1.92 8.97 -1.82
N VAL A 120 -2.15 10.29 -1.73
CA VAL A 120 -1.95 11.19 -2.87
C VAL A 120 -0.47 11.37 -3.17
N GLN A 121 0.36 11.60 -2.16
CA GLN A 121 1.80 11.80 -2.33
C GLN A 121 2.50 10.54 -2.88
N LEU A 122 2.09 9.34 -2.45
CA LEU A 122 2.60 8.09 -3.02
C LEU A 122 2.35 8.02 -4.53
N HIS A 123 1.10 8.25 -4.95
CA HIS A 123 0.72 8.14 -6.35
C HIS A 123 1.23 9.31 -7.19
N LEU A 124 1.40 10.50 -6.62
CA LEU A 124 2.09 11.60 -7.28
C LEU A 124 3.54 11.24 -7.58
N GLY A 125 4.28 10.68 -6.62
CA GLY A 125 5.66 10.26 -6.85
C GLY A 125 5.77 9.19 -7.94
N LEU A 126 4.83 8.23 -7.97
CA LEU A 126 4.74 7.27 -9.07
C LEU A 126 4.42 7.94 -10.42
N ALA A 127 3.48 8.89 -10.45
CA ALA A 127 3.12 9.62 -11.67
C ALA A 127 4.29 10.44 -12.21
N ARG A 128 5.01 11.17 -11.34
CA ARG A 128 6.23 11.92 -11.67
C ARG A 128 7.30 11.04 -12.28
N LEU A 129 7.54 9.89 -11.66
CA LEU A 129 8.50 8.90 -12.14
C LEU A 129 8.14 8.34 -13.53
N TRP A 130 6.85 8.14 -13.81
CA TRP A 130 6.39 7.60 -15.09
C TRP A 130 6.31 8.64 -16.19
N ALA A 131 5.89 9.87 -15.88
CA ALA A 131 5.89 10.98 -16.82
C ALA A 131 7.29 11.51 -17.10
N ASP A 132 8.27 11.14 -16.28
CA ASP A 132 9.61 11.73 -16.25
C ASP A 132 9.56 13.24 -16.02
N ARG A 133 8.77 13.64 -15.00
CA ARG A 133 8.48 15.04 -14.67
C ARG A 133 8.51 15.25 -13.16
N GLY A 134 9.17 16.32 -12.73
CA GLY A 134 9.25 16.68 -11.31
C GLY A 134 10.06 15.69 -10.46
N ASP A 135 10.04 15.88 -9.15
CA ASP A 135 10.79 15.04 -8.22
C ASP A 135 9.88 13.96 -7.57
N PRO A 136 10.05 12.67 -7.92
CA PRO A 136 9.32 11.58 -7.28
C PRO A 136 9.81 11.29 -5.85
N VAL A 137 11.09 11.53 -5.54
CA VAL A 137 11.71 11.27 -4.23
C VAL A 137 11.12 12.20 -3.17
N ALA A 138 11.03 13.51 -3.47
CA ALA A 138 10.41 14.47 -2.57
C ALA A 138 8.96 14.09 -2.21
N ALA A 139 8.18 13.59 -3.18
CA ALA A 139 6.82 13.13 -2.92
C ALA A 139 6.78 11.92 -1.98
N TRP A 140 7.67 10.94 -2.17
CA TRP A 140 7.73 9.77 -1.28
C TRP A 140 8.27 10.09 0.12
N GLN A 141 9.21 11.03 0.25
CA GLN A 141 9.66 11.53 1.55
C GLN A 141 8.50 12.19 2.31
N ALA A 142 7.70 13.01 1.65
CA ALA A 142 6.52 13.64 2.24
C ALA A 142 5.50 12.63 2.79
N VAL A 143 5.37 11.44 2.19
CA VAL A 143 4.52 10.36 2.72
C VAL A 143 5.01 9.92 4.11
N GLY A 144 6.33 9.74 4.27
CA GLY A 144 6.93 9.31 5.54
C GLY A 144 6.79 10.36 6.64
N GLU A 145 6.81 11.65 6.30
CA GLU A 145 6.65 12.75 7.24
C GLU A 145 5.19 12.95 7.66
N ALA A 146 4.27 12.99 6.69
CA ALA A 146 2.87 13.33 6.94
C ALA A 146 2.02 12.14 7.40
N ALA A 147 2.34 10.92 6.95
CA ALA A 147 1.52 9.73 7.17
C ALA A 147 2.33 8.47 7.53
N PRO A 148 3.24 8.53 8.54
CA PRO A 148 4.18 7.44 8.86
C PRO A 148 3.51 6.11 9.24
N ASP A 149 2.33 6.18 9.85
CA ASP A 149 1.57 5.02 10.36
C ASP A 149 0.58 4.44 9.33
N THR A 150 0.89 4.58 8.04
CA THR A 150 0.03 4.13 6.94
C THR A 150 0.74 3.12 6.03
N PRO A 151 -0.01 2.22 5.34
CA PRO A 151 0.57 1.38 4.29
C PRO A 151 1.31 2.17 3.21
N TYR A 152 0.88 3.40 2.95
CA TYR A 152 1.50 4.25 1.94
C TYR A 152 2.92 4.64 2.31
N ALA A 153 3.21 4.90 3.59
CA ALA A 153 4.57 5.15 4.06
C ALA A 153 5.49 3.93 3.90
N VAL A 154 4.95 2.72 4.11
CA VAL A 154 5.70 1.48 3.86
C VAL A 154 6.02 1.32 2.37
N LEU A 155 5.04 1.58 1.49
CA LEU A 155 5.26 1.52 0.04
C LEU A 155 6.24 2.59 -0.43
N ALA A 156 6.13 3.82 0.07
CA ALA A 156 7.06 4.91 -0.21
C ALA A 156 8.49 4.55 0.27
N GLY A 157 8.63 3.97 1.46
CA GLY A 157 9.92 3.48 1.97
C GLY A 157 10.55 2.42 1.06
N ASN A 158 9.76 1.47 0.56
CA ASN A 158 10.26 0.47 -0.40
C ASN A 158 10.75 1.10 -1.73
N LEU A 159 10.17 2.23 -2.14
CA LEU A 159 10.59 2.96 -3.35
C LEU A 159 11.83 3.81 -3.09
N LEU A 160 11.94 4.41 -1.90
CA LEU A 160 13.10 5.21 -1.47
C LEU A 160 14.33 4.33 -1.22
N PHE A 161 14.14 3.11 -0.74
CA PHE A 161 15.21 2.21 -0.33
C PHE A 161 15.11 0.84 -1.02
N PRO A 162 15.29 0.78 -2.36
CA PRO A 162 15.04 -0.44 -3.15
C PRO A 162 15.98 -1.60 -2.81
N ASN A 163 17.14 -1.32 -2.21
CA ASN A 163 18.14 -2.31 -1.83
C ASN A 163 17.92 -2.89 -0.42
N LEU A 164 16.90 -2.43 0.31
CA LEU A 164 16.55 -2.96 1.62
C LEU A 164 15.44 -4.01 1.53
N PRO A 165 15.32 -4.92 2.53
CA PRO A 165 14.17 -5.80 2.62
C PRO A 165 12.85 -5.01 2.60
N ARG A 166 11.90 -5.46 1.77
CA ARG A 166 10.61 -4.78 1.62
C ARG A 166 9.74 -4.94 2.87
N GLY A 167 8.97 -3.89 3.18
CA GLY A 167 8.05 -3.88 4.31
C GLY A 167 8.70 -3.39 5.61
N LEU A 168 7.98 -3.54 6.72
CA LEU A 168 8.51 -3.23 8.05
C LEU A 168 8.93 -4.51 8.78
N PRO A 169 9.97 -4.45 9.63
CA PRO A 169 10.26 -5.52 10.58
C PRO A 169 9.01 -5.85 11.39
N THR A 170 8.66 -7.14 11.45
CA THR A 170 7.51 -7.61 12.24
C THR A 170 7.95 -7.88 13.67
N PHE A 171 7.19 -7.37 14.64
CA PHE A 171 7.39 -7.75 16.04
C PHE A 171 6.77 -9.12 16.30
N VAL A 172 7.58 -10.06 16.79
CA VAL A 172 7.13 -11.41 17.15
C VAL A 172 7.23 -11.58 18.66
N PRO A 173 6.12 -11.52 19.41
CA PRO A 173 6.15 -11.72 20.85
C PRO A 173 6.51 -13.18 21.18
N SER A 174 7.22 -13.38 22.29
CA SER A 174 7.52 -14.71 22.84
C SER A 174 6.30 -15.45 23.40
N PHE A 175 5.12 -14.81 23.36
CA PHE A 175 3.85 -15.33 23.86
C PHE A 175 2.77 -15.28 22.78
N SER A 176 1.83 -16.21 22.84
CA SER A 176 0.74 -16.32 21.86
C SER A 176 -0.51 -15.54 22.27
N ALA A 177 -1.33 -15.15 21.29
CA ALA A 177 -2.67 -14.64 21.53
C ALA A 177 -3.58 -15.72 22.15
N PRO A 178 -4.52 -15.35 23.06
CA PRO A 178 -5.45 -16.31 23.66
C PRO A 178 -6.29 -17.05 22.61
N ARG A 179 -6.66 -18.31 22.89
CA ARG A 179 -7.42 -19.17 21.97
C ARG A 179 -8.80 -18.60 21.64
N GLU A 180 -9.38 -17.85 22.57
CA GLU A 180 -10.67 -17.18 22.44
C GLU A 180 -10.61 -16.12 21.33
N ILE A 181 -9.45 -15.50 21.12
CA ILE A 181 -9.24 -14.52 20.06
C ILE A 181 -8.97 -15.23 18.74
N THR A 182 -8.05 -16.20 18.72
CA THR A 182 -7.62 -16.85 17.46
C THR A 182 -8.72 -17.68 16.79
N ARG A 183 -9.75 -18.08 17.54
CA ARG A 183 -10.96 -18.74 17.02
C ARG A 183 -11.99 -17.79 16.39
N LEU A 184 -11.89 -16.48 16.63
CA LEU A 184 -12.78 -15.52 15.99
C LEU A 184 -12.46 -15.40 14.50
N ALA A 185 -13.46 -15.03 13.70
CA ALA A 185 -13.24 -14.64 12.31
C ALA A 185 -12.22 -13.48 12.24
N PRO A 186 -11.32 -13.43 11.24
CA PRO A 186 -10.24 -12.43 11.17
C PRO A 186 -10.70 -10.98 11.38
N ALA A 187 -11.84 -10.59 10.78
CA ALA A 187 -12.42 -9.25 10.93
C ALA A 187 -12.79 -8.88 12.38
N ARG A 188 -13.05 -9.87 13.25
CA ARG A 188 -13.40 -9.67 14.67
C ARG A 188 -12.20 -9.76 15.62
N GLN A 189 -11.10 -10.39 15.19
CA GLN A 189 -9.92 -10.58 16.03
C GLN A 189 -9.33 -9.24 16.48
N LEU A 190 -9.17 -8.28 15.57
CA LEU A 190 -8.57 -6.98 15.88
C LEU A 190 -9.42 -6.17 16.89
N ALA A 191 -10.74 -6.18 16.73
CA ALA A 191 -11.65 -5.51 17.65
C ALA A 191 -11.58 -6.11 19.05
N ALA A 192 -11.54 -7.44 19.15
CA ALA A 192 -11.41 -8.13 20.43
C ALA A 192 -10.05 -7.87 21.09
N LEU A 193 -8.96 -7.81 20.31
CA LEU A 193 -7.63 -7.41 20.82
C LEU A 193 -7.62 -5.98 21.35
N ARG A 194 -8.27 -5.04 20.66
CA ARG A 194 -8.41 -3.64 21.11
C ARG A 194 -9.09 -3.56 22.47
N VAL A 195 -10.26 -4.19 22.61
CA VAL A 195 -11.03 -4.19 23.88
C VAL A 195 -10.22 -4.78 25.04
N ARG A 196 -9.40 -5.80 24.76
CA ARG A 196 -8.50 -6.37 25.78
C ARG A 196 -7.34 -5.46 26.12
N ALA A 197 -6.75 -4.76 25.13
CA ALA A 197 -5.71 -3.78 25.38
C ALA A 197 -6.21 -2.65 26.29
N GLU A 198 -7.42 -2.13 26.04
CA GLU A 198 -8.05 -1.06 26.84
C GLU A 198 -8.24 -1.42 28.33
N ARG A 199 -8.33 -2.72 28.67
CA ARG A 199 -8.57 -3.22 30.04
C ARG A 199 -7.41 -4.02 30.61
N GLY A 200 -6.35 -4.23 29.81
CA GLY A 200 -5.28 -5.17 30.07
C GLY A 200 -3.96 -4.48 30.40
N GLY A 201 -2.89 -5.28 30.48
CA GLY A 201 -1.54 -4.80 30.71
C GLY A 201 -0.73 -4.66 29.42
N VAL A 202 0.59 -4.60 29.59
CA VAL A 202 1.56 -4.49 28.47
C VAL A 202 1.38 -5.63 27.46
N ARG A 203 1.08 -6.84 27.93
CA ARG A 203 0.90 -8.02 27.07
C ARG A 203 -0.27 -7.85 26.10
N GLU A 204 -1.41 -7.36 26.57
CA GLU A 204 -2.59 -7.12 25.74
C GLU A 204 -2.35 -5.99 24.72
N HIS A 205 -1.64 -4.93 25.13
CA HIS A 205 -1.21 -3.85 24.22
C HIS A 205 -0.28 -4.37 23.13
N LEU A 206 0.71 -5.20 23.49
CA LEU A 206 1.61 -5.82 22.51
C LEU A 206 0.86 -6.73 21.54
N LEU A 207 -0.09 -7.54 22.01
CA LEU A 207 -0.92 -8.37 21.11
C LEU A 207 -1.78 -7.52 20.17
N TYR A 208 -2.34 -6.41 20.66
CA TYR A 208 -3.08 -5.48 19.81
C TYR A 208 -2.18 -4.81 18.77
N GLY A 209 -0.98 -4.36 19.16
CA GLY A 209 0.04 -3.84 18.25
C GLY A 209 0.46 -4.84 17.16
N VAL A 210 0.65 -6.11 17.51
CA VAL A 210 0.91 -7.19 16.53
C VAL A 210 -0.28 -7.38 15.59
N GLY A 211 -1.51 -7.33 16.13
CA GLY A 211 -2.73 -7.35 15.33
C GLY A 211 -2.78 -6.21 14.32
N LEU A 212 -2.43 -4.99 14.74
CA LEU A 212 -2.34 -3.80 13.91
C LEU A 212 -1.29 -3.92 12.80
N GLN A 213 -0.09 -4.43 13.12
CA GLN A 213 0.96 -4.68 12.11
C GLN A 213 0.48 -5.65 11.01
N ARG A 214 -0.17 -6.76 11.41
CA ARG A 214 -0.66 -7.78 10.46
C ARG A 214 -1.71 -7.26 9.49
N VAL A 215 -2.42 -6.19 9.84
CA VAL A 215 -3.46 -5.58 9.00
C VAL A 215 -2.98 -4.33 8.29
N GLY A 216 -1.66 -4.08 8.29
CA GLY A 216 -1.06 -2.91 7.65
C GLY A 216 -1.36 -1.59 8.36
N ARG A 217 -1.66 -1.60 9.65
CA ARG A 217 -1.93 -0.37 10.42
C ARG A 217 -0.93 -0.20 11.57
N PRO A 218 0.39 -0.30 11.32
CA PRO A 218 1.39 -0.14 12.37
C PRO A 218 1.22 1.23 13.04
N VAL A 219 1.47 1.29 14.34
CA VAL A 219 1.44 2.55 15.10
C VAL A 219 2.83 2.78 15.65
N SER A 220 3.41 3.93 15.34
CA SER A 220 4.69 4.37 15.86
C SER A 220 4.60 4.57 17.37
N ALA A 221 5.65 4.17 18.10
CA ALA A 221 5.72 4.30 19.56
C ALA A 221 5.62 5.75 20.08
N ARG A 222 5.70 6.75 19.18
CA ARG A 222 5.69 8.18 19.51
C ARG A 222 4.32 8.72 19.96
N LYS A 223 3.24 7.93 19.87
CA LYS A 223 1.87 8.33 20.26
C LYS A 223 1.32 7.61 21.50
N ALA A 224 2.16 6.93 22.29
CA ALA A 224 1.78 6.33 23.57
C ALA A 224 2.11 7.26 24.74
#